data_AF-A0A2E8QM57-F1
#
_entry.id   AF-A0A2E8QM57-F1
#
_cell.length_a   1.000
_cell.length_b   1.000
_cell.length_c   1.000
_cell.angle_alpha   90.00
_cell.angle_beta   90.00
_cell.angle_gamma   90.00
#
_symmetry.space_group_name_H-M   'P 1'
#
loop_
_entity.id
_entity.type
_entity.pdbx_description
1 polymer ?
#
loop_
_entity_poly.entity_id
_entity_poly.type
_entity_poly.pdbx_seq_one_letter_code
_entity_poly.pdbx_strand_id
1 'polypeptide(L)' 'MKKLFENNRRWAAAITKDNPQFFETLSRQQNPDYLWIGCSDSRVPANQITGLLPGEVFVHRNVANL' A
#
# COMPACT_ATOMS: atom_id res chain seq x y z
N MET A 1 -13.36 -10.90 -11.27
CA MET A 1 -13.70 -9.55 -10.77
C MET A 1 -14.48 -9.55 -9.45
N LYS A 2 -15.61 -10.26 -9.30
CA LYS A 2 -16.41 -10.27 -8.04
C LYS A 2 -15.59 -10.51 -6.76
N LYS A 3 -14.74 -11.55 -6.76
CA LYS A 3 -13.82 -11.88 -5.65
C LYS A 3 -12.87 -10.73 -5.26
N LEU A 4 -12.39 -9.95 -6.23
CA LEU A 4 -11.46 -8.84 -5.95
C LEU A 4 -12.19 -7.72 -5.18
N PHE A 5 -13.39 -7.35 -5.62
CA PHE A 5 -14.19 -6.34 -4.95
C PHE A 5 -14.67 -6.80 -3.57
N GLU A 6 -15.03 -8.08 -3.41
CA GLU A 6 -15.36 -8.65 -2.10
C GLU A 6 -14.17 -8.64 -1.15
N ASN A 7 -12.98 -8.99 -1.63
CA ASN A 7 -11.75 -8.91 -0.83
C ASN A 7 -11.44 -7.46 -0.43
N ASN A 8 -11.55 -6.52 -1.37
CA ASN A 8 -11.34 -5.11 -1.08
C ASN A 8 -12.33 -4.58 -0.04
N ARG A 9 -13.62 -4.91 -0.15
CA ARG A 9 -14.63 -4.53 0.86
C ARG A 9 -14.34 -5.11 2.24
N ARG A 10 -13.97 -6.40 2.31
CA ARG A 10 -13.62 -7.05 3.58
C ARG A 10 -12.38 -6.42 4.22
N TRP A 11 -11.36 -6.15 3.42
CA TRP A 11 -10.14 -5.47 3.86
C TRP A 11 -10.45 -4.06 4.38
N ALA A 12 -11.18 -3.26 3.61
CA ALA A 12 -11.54 -1.89 4.02
C ALA A 12 -12.35 -1.89 5.32
N ALA A 13 -13.33 -2.80 5.46
CA ALA A 13 -14.11 -2.92 6.68
C ALA A 13 -13.27 -3.32 7.90
N ALA A 14 -12.31 -4.24 7.74
CA ALA A 14 -11.40 -4.62 8.82
C ALA A 14 -10.50 -3.46 9.24
N ILE A 15 -9.90 -2.75 8.28
CA ILE A 15 -9.04 -1.59 8.57
C ILE A 15 -9.82 -0.46 9.24
N THR A 16 -11.02 -0.12 8.76
CA THR A 16 -11.86 0.91 9.40
C THR A 16 -12.28 0.51 10.81
N LYS A 17 -12.51 -0.79 11.06
CA LYS A 17 -12.85 -1.29 12.40
C LYS A 17 -11.67 -1.13 13.36
N ASP A 18 -10.46 -1.44 12.92
CA ASP A 18 -9.25 -1.38 13.75
C ASP A 18 -8.75 0.07 13.90
N ASN A 19 -8.89 0.90 12.88
CA ASN A 19 -8.52 2.31 12.86
C ASN A 19 -9.53 3.14 12.03
N PRO A 20 -10.56 3.73 12.67
CA PRO A 20 -11.58 4.51 11.98
C PRO A 20 -11.05 5.72 11.21
N GLN A 21 -9.93 6.30 11.65
CA GLN A 21 -9.30 7.47 11.05
C GLN A 21 -8.29 7.11 9.95
N PHE A 22 -8.10 5.83 9.64
CA PHE A 22 -7.07 5.36 8.70
C PHE A 22 -7.18 6.03 7.33
N PHE A 23 -8.36 5.97 6.69
CA PHE A 23 -8.55 6.50 5.34
C PHE A 23 -8.53 8.03 5.30
N GLU A 24 -9.04 8.71 6.34
CA GLU A 24 -8.95 10.17 6.45
C GLU A 24 -7.49 10.61 6.56
N THR A 25 -6.71 9.96 7.43
CA THR A 25 -5.28 10.23 7.60
C THR A 25 -4.50 9.95 6.32
N LEU A 26 -4.74 8.79 5.70
CA LEU A 26 -4.11 8.39 4.43
C LEU A 26 -4.40 9.40 3.31
N SER A 27 -5.63 9.92 3.22
CA SER A 27 -5.99 10.92 2.20
C SER A 27 -5.24 12.25 2.36
N ARG A 28 -4.75 12.55 3.57
CA ARG A 28 -4.00 13.77 3.88
C ARG A 28 -2.49 13.56 3.80
N GLN A 29 -2.01 12.31 3.79
CA GLN A 29 -0.59 11.97 3.70
C GLN A 29 -0.20 11.57 2.27
N GLN A 30 0.52 12.45 1.59
CA GLN A 30 1.21 12.16 0.32
C GLN A 30 2.57 12.85 0.25
N ASN A 31 3.29 12.94 1.37
CA ASN A 31 4.64 13.48 1.41
C ASN A 31 5.64 12.37 1.80
N PRO A 32 5.95 11.44 0.88
CA PRO A 32 6.81 10.31 1.17
C PRO A 32 8.27 10.77 1.32
N ASP A 33 8.93 10.31 2.38
CA ASP A 33 10.35 10.59 2.63
C ASP A 33 11.27 9.68 1.79
N TYR A 34 10.72 8.60 1.23
CA TYR A 34 11.49 7.56 0.54
C TYR A 34 10.93 7.25 -0.85
N LEU A 35 11.84 7.04 -1.80
CA LEU A 35 11.56 6.46 -3.12
C LEU A 35 12.05 5.01 -3.15
N TRP A 36 11.16 4.06 -3.43
CA TRP A 36 11.49 2.66 -3.64
C TRP A 36 11.37 2.29 -5.12
N ILE A 37 12.48 1.87 -5.74
CA ILE A 37 12.49 1.29 -7.09
C ILE A 37 12.68 -0.22 -6.95
N GLY A 38 11.63 -0.99 -7.25
CA GLY A 38 11.63 -2.43 -7.08
C GLY A 38 11.32 -3.19 -8.37
N CYS A 39 11.72 -4.46 -8.44
CA CYS A 39 11.32 -5.33 -9.54
C CYS A 39 9.80 -5.56 -9.49
N SER A 40 9.14 -5.69 -10.63
CA SER A 40 7.71 -6.04 -10.75
C SER A 40 7.37 -7.46 -10.26
N ASP A 41 8.36 -8.25 -9.82
CA ASP A 41 8.15 -9.58 -9.22
C ASP A 41 7.17 -9.51 -8.02
N SER A 42 6.04 -10.19 -8.13
CA SER A 42 4.93 -10.09 -7.17
C SER A 42 5.28 -10.50 -5.74
N ARG A 43 6.43 -11.14 -5.51
CA ARG A 43 6.86 -11.64 -4.19
C ARG A 43 7.49 -10.59 -3.29
N VAL A 44 7.75 -9.37 -3.81
CA VAL A 44 8.50 -8.32 -3.07
C VAL A 44 7.65 -7.05 -2.89
N PRO A 45 6.66 -7.05 -1.97
CA PRO A 45 5.89 -5.86 -1.64
C PRO A 45 6.67 -4.93 -0.69
N ALA A 46 7.02 -3.73 -1.18
CA ALA A 46 7.85 -2.75 -0.47
C ALA A 46 7.36 -2.46 0.96
N ASN A 47 6.08 -2.11 1.14
CA ASN A 47 5.53 -1.74 2.45
C ASN A 47 5.61 -2.86 3.50
N GLN A 48 5.52 -4.13 3.09
CA GLN A 48 5.62 -5.26 4.03
C GLN A 48 7.06 -5.54 4.47
N ILE A 49 8.03 -5.20 3.62
CA ILE A 49 9.46 -5.42 3.90
C ILE A 49 10.00 -4.27 4.74
N THR A 50 9.58 -3.04 4.46
CA THR A 50 10.07 -1.84 5.14
C THR A 50 9.33 -1.52 6.43
N GLY A 51 8.15 -2.13 6.65
CA GLY A 51 7.30 -1.81 7.81
C GLY A 51 6.67 -0.42 7.74
N LEU A 52 6.74 0.23 6.58
CA LEU A 52 6.22 1.58 6.36
C LEU A 52 4.73 1.53 5.98
N LEU A 53 3.99 2.49 6.51
CA LEU A 53 2.58 2.67 6.23
C LEU A 53 2.39 3.18 4.79
N PRO A 54 1.23 2.88 4.17
CA PRO A 54 0.86 3.51 2.91
C PRO A 54 0.96 5.04 3.01
N GLY A 55 1.64 5.67 2.05
CA GLY A 55 1.87 7.12 2.04
C GLY A 55 3.27 7.56 2.50
N GLU A 56 4.03 6.70 3.19
CA GLU A 56 5.40 7.01 3.65
C GLU A 56 6.49 6.69 2.61
N VAL A 57 6.16 5.86 1.60
CA VAL A 57 7.07 5.48 0.51
C VAL A 57 6.38 5.69 -0.82
N PHE A 58 7.06 6.38 -1.74
CA PHE A 58 6.69 6.40 -3.15
C PHE A 58 7.32 5.19 -3.84
N VAL A 59 6.50 4.35 -4.47
CA VAL A 59 6.95 3.08 -5.04
C VAL A 59 6.86 3.10 -6.56
N HIS A 60 7.98 2.91 -7.23
CA HIS A 60 8.06 2.61 -8.67
C HIS A 60 8.45 1.15 -8.87
N ARG A 61 7.84 0.49 -9.86
CA ARG A 61 8.16 -0.90 -10.20
C ARG A 61 8.24 -1.11 -11.70
N ASN A 62 9.33 -1.71 -12.15
CA ASN A 62 9.50 -2.13 -13.54
C ASN A 62 10.17 -3.52 -13.62
N VAL A 63 10.28 -4.06 -14.84
CA VAL A 63 10.96 -5.33 -15.06
C VAL A 63 12.44 -5.17 -14.72
N ALA A 64 12.91 -5.99 -13.78
CA ALA A 64 14.30 -6.03 -13.33
C ALA A 64 14.84 -4.75 -12.67
N ASN A 65 13.99 -3.79 -12.26
CA ASN A 65 14.41 -2.59 -11.53
C ASN A 65 15.58 -1.83 -12.20
N LEU A 66 15.54 -1.76 -13.54
CA LEU A 66 16.53 -1.11 -14.41
C LEU A 66 16.10 0.30 -14.83
#